data_AF-A0A1G2RLU2-F1
#
_entry.id   AF-A0A1G2RLU2-F1
#
_cell.length_a   1.000
_cell.length_b   1.000
_cell.length_c   1.000
_cell.angle_alpha   90.00
_cell.angle_beta   90.00
_cell.angle_gamma   90.00
#
_symmetry.space_group_name_H-M   'P 1'
#
loop_
_entity.id
_entity.type
_entity.pdbx_description
1 polymer ?
#
loop_
_entity_poly.entity_id
_entity_poly.type
_entity_poly.pdbx_seq_one_letter_code
_entity_poly.pdbx_strand_id
1 'polypeptide(L)'
;MNIKAASFLILVAAVLPSAVFGAVTYSRTSALTGTYITSPFTVIVGVDSWRNDCNVWADDYYIAVSYDYPIGTGYTLIGAMHPVAETSFSEVLSLPVGAAIWDISIGACMLEASVTETLFTIISATGDSDGDGIFDTVDVQPFTSSAAFSDVSSGGSTTGSITDPGDQAVTIQDVASPSGVRATAAAGGGSKPAKISACAGATNVNLRAGNQTVITCGSVTAEIISGPIEFTFFADDGSVATSQVDTGNTLTFEPVMATFTAPADNPEPVIIVIDGREYSLDPGETFMPILIDVKPDDDSNTVNLGAQGVIPVAVLTEGIFDAAHLDVPTLTLEGIAVKANGKSGNYGDLKDIDGDGDLDLLVHFASGLGLPAGQQTVTLEGKTLDGGSVEGTDYIRIVP
;
A
#
# COMPACT_ATOMS: atom_id res chain seq x y z
N MET A 1 -15.84 -28.76 -56.71
CA MET A 1 -16.84 -27.71 -56.44
C MET A 1 -16.07 -26.49 -55.97
N ASN A 2 -16.15 -25.38 -56.69
CA ASN A 2 -15.36 -24.18 -56.44
C ASN A 2 -15.64 -23.62 -55.04
N ILE A 3 -14.61 -23.44 -54.22
CA ILE A 3 -14.72 -22.64 -53.00
C ILE A 3 -14.12 -21.28 -53.33
N LYS A 4 -14.99 -20.27 -53.39
CA LYS A 4 -14.59 -18.87 -53.48
C LYS A 4 -13.94 -18.49 -52.15
N ALA A 5 -12.69 -18.04 -52.19
CA ALA A 5 -12.08 -17.34 -51.07
C ALA A 5 -12.80 -15.99 -50.91
N ALA A 6 -13.42 -15.76 -49.75
CA ALA A 6 -13.79 -14.42 -49.31
C ALA A 6 -12.70 -13.98 -48.33
N SER A 7 -11.80 -13.11 -48.80
CA SER A 7 -10.85 -12.41 -47.92
C SER A 7 -11.56 -11.20 -47.32
N PHE A 8 -11.69 -11.17 -45.99
CA PHE A 8 -12.03 -9.95 -45.27
C PHE A 8 -10.74 -9.42 -44.62
N LEU A 9 -10.38 -8.20 -45.00
CA LEU A 9 -9.35 -7.40 -44.36
C LEU A 9 -10.04 -6.60 -43.24
N ILE A 10 -9.63 -6.78 -41.99
CA ILE A 10 -10.03 -5.88 -40.90
C ILE A 10 -8.82 -5.06 -40.51
N LEU A 11 -8.96 -3.75 -40.68
CA LEU A 11 -8.02 -2.73 -40.25
C LEU A 11 -8.34 -2.41 -38.78
N VAL A 12 -7.41 -2.64 -37.85
CA VAL A 12 -7.54 -2.11 -36.48
C VAL A 12 -6.81 -0.78 -36.45
N ALA A 13 -7.58 0.30 -36.48
CA ALA A 13 -7.09 1.63 -36.15
C ALA A 13 -6.94 1.73 -34.63
N ALA A 14 -5.80 2.23 -34.20
CA ALA A 14 -5.53 2.52 -32.80
C ALA A 14 -6.56 3.50 -32.21
N VAL A 15 -6.88 3.25 -30.94
CA VAL A 15 -7.47 4.17 -29.94
C VAL A 15 -8.94 4.56 -30.13
N LEU A 16 -9.83 3.99 -29.31
CA LEU A 16 -10.89 4.66 -28.53
C LEU A 16 -11.34 3.73 -27.37
N PRO A 17 -11.70 4.27 -26.19
CA PRO A 17 -12.17 3.48 -25.06
C PRO A 17 -13.61 3.02 -25.34
N SER A 18 -13.94 1.78 -24.96
CA SER A 18 -15.22 1.10 -25.21
C SER A 18 -15.56 0.80 -26.68
N ALA A 19 -15.10 -0.37 -27.15
CA ALA A 19 -15.70 -1.04 -28.31
C ALA A 19 -16.27 -2.39 -27.87
N VAL A 20 -17.58 -2.47 -27.73
CA VAL A 20 -18.30 -3.76 -27.71
C VAL A 20 -18.33 -4.26 -29.15
N PHE A 21 -17.61 -5.33 -29.45
CA PHE A 21 -17.68 -5.94 -30.77
C PHE A 21 -18.89 -6.88 -30.84
N GLY A 22 -19.82 -6.57 -31.74
CA GLY A 22 -20.99 -7.40 -32.01
C GLY A 22 -20.61 -8.74 -32.64
N ALA A 23 -21.48 -9.73 -32.43
CA ALA A 23 -21.36 -11.13 -32.84
C ALA A 23 -20.62 -11.36 -34.17
N VAL A 24 -19.55 -12.16 -34.13
CA VAL A 24 -18.82 -12.61 -35.32
C VAL A 24 -18.83 -14.14 -35.38
N THR A 25 -19.40 -14.67 -36.46
CA THR A 25 -19.40 -16.12 -36.75
C THR A 25 -18.05 -16.52 -37.35
N TYR A 26 -17.29 -17.39 -36.70
CA TYR A 26 -16.02 -17.89 -37.24
C TYR A 26 -16.22 -19.22 -37.99
N SER A 27 -15.74 -19.29 -39.23
CA SER A 27 -15.56 -20.54 -39.96
C SER A 27 -14.12 -20.61 -40.49
N ARG A 28 -13.21 -21.13 -39.65
CA ARG A 28 -11.80 -21.48 -39.91
C ARG A 28 -10.84 -20.34 -40.32
N THR A 29 -9.80 -20.18 -39.49
CA THR A 29 -8.54 -19.43 -39.71
C THR A 29 -8.70 -17.97 -40.10
N SER A 30 -8.44 -17.07 -39.15
CA SER A 30 -8.30 -15.65 -39.41
C SER A 30 -7.28 -15.06 -38.42
N ALA A 31 -6.22 -14.46 -38.97
CA ALA A 31 -5.16 -13.81 -38.21
C ALA A 31 -5.59 -12.43 -37.71
N LEU A 32 -5.25 -12.10 -36.46
CA LEU A 32 -5.33 -10.74 -35.93
C LEU A 32 -4.14 -9.94 -36.46
N THR A 33 -4.39 -8.86 -37.20
CA THR A 33 -3.29 -7.99 -37.68
C THR A 33 -3.06 -6.84 -36.70
N GLY A 34 -2.14 -7.09 -35.76
CA GLY A 34 -1.19 -6.18 -35.13
C GLY A 34 -1.64 -4.81 -34.60
N THR A 35 -1.57 -4.65 -33.27
CA THR A 35 -1.10 -3.38 -32.67
C THR A 35 -0.13 -3.73 -31.55
N TYR A 36 1.00 -3.02 -31.46
CA TYR A 36 2.02 -3.24 -30.42
C TYR A 36 1.44 -2.85 -29.06
N ILE A 37 1.41 -3.80 -28.12
CA ILE A 37 0.91 -3.57 -26.76
C ILE A 37 2.13 -3.29 -25.87
N THR A 38 2.17 -2.08 -25.31
CA THR A 38 3.32 -1.56 -24.54
C THR A 38 3.21 -1.78 -23.03
N SER A 39 2.21 -2.53 -22.57
CA SER A 39 1.91 -2.83 -21.17
C SER A 39 1.46 -4.29 -21.01
N PRO A 40 1.54 -4.89 -19.80
CA PRO A 40 0.96 -6.22 -19.57
C PRO A 40 -0.55 -6.19 -19.85
N PHE A 41 -1.12 -7.31 -20.29
CA PHE A 41 -2.56 -7.44 -20.53
C PHE A 41 -3.00 -8.88 -20.23
N THR A 42 -4.26 -9.03 -19.84
CA THR A 42 -4.89 -10.33 -19.59
C THR A 42 -5.88 -10.62 -20.71
N VAL A 43 -5.80 -11.82 -21.29
CA VAL A 43 -6.80 -12.32 -22.24
C VAL A 43 -7.67 -13.34 -21.54
N ILE A 44 -8.98 -13.10 -21.53
CA ILE A 44 -9.99 -14.07 -21.13
C ILE A 44 -10.60 -14.66 -22.40
N VAL A 45 -10.52 -15.98 -22.56
CA VAL A 45 -11.16 -16.70 -23.67
C VAL A 45 -12.38 -17.43 -23.13
N GLY A 46 -13.58 -16.89 -23.42
CA GLY A 46 -14.86 -17.51 -23.07
C GLY A 46 -15.49 -18.24 -24.25
N VAL A 47 -15.93 -19.49 -24.05
CA VAL A 47 -16.76 -20.22 -25.04
C VAL A 47 -18.11 -20.52 -24.39
N ASP A 48 -19.17 -19.81 -24.80
CA ASP A 48 -20.47 -19.86 -24.09
C ASP A 48 -21.38 -21.00 -24.55
N SER A 49 -21.10 -21.62 -25.70
CA SER A 49 -21.79 -22.84 -26.12
C SER A 49 -21.03 -23.60 -27.20
N TRP A 50 -21.00 -24.93 -27.05
CA TRP A 50 -20.42 -25.86 -28.02
C TRP A 50 -21.45 -26.95 -28.35
N ARG A 51 -21.50 -27.39 -29.62
CA ARG A 51 -22.32 -28.51 -30.07
C ARG A 51 -21.43 -29.65 -30.53
N ASN A 52 -21.51 -30.79 -29.85
CA ASN A 52 -20.74 -31.99 -30.18
C ASN A 52 -21.46 -32.80 -31.26
N ASP A 53 -21.15 -32.57 -32.53
CA ASP A 53 -21.67 -33.39 -33.64
C ASP A 53 -20.68 -34.52 -34.04
N CYS A 54 -19.65 -34.79 -33.22
CA CYS A 54 -18.60 -35.77 -33.49
C CYS A 54 -18.84 -37.10 -32.75
N ASN A 55 -19.12 -38.17 -33.50
CA ASN A 55 -19.24 -39.54 -32.98
C ASN A 55 -17.89 -40.28 -33.02
N VAL A 56 -16.88 -39.74 -32.35
CA VAL A 56 -15.58 -40.42 -32.20
C VAL A 56 -15.05 -40.20 -30.78
N TRP A 57 -14.52 -41.26 -30.18
CA TRP A 57 -13.83 -41.24 -28.90
C TRP A 57 -12.45 -40.58 -29.09
N ALA A 58 -12.44 -39.27 -29.34
CA ALA A 58 -11.24 -38.47 -29.45
C ALA A 58 -10.95 -37.81 -28.10
N ASP A 59 -9.74 -38.06 -27.60
CA ASP A 59 -9.17 -37.48 -26.39
C ASP A 59 -8.98 -35.97 -26.57
N ASP A 60 -9.43 -35.19 -25.58
CA ASP A 60 -9.20 -33.77 -25.27
C ASP A 60 -9.16 -32.72 -26.42
N TYR A 61 -9.94 -31.64 -26.28
CA TYR A 61 -9.89 -30.44 -27.12
C TYR A 61 -8.90 -29.44 -26.54
N TYR A 62 -8.17 -28.70 -27.37
CA TYR A 62 -7.17 -27.74 -26.88
C TYR A 62 -7.36 -26.35 -27.47
N ILE A 63 -7.20 -25.32 -26.63
CA ILE A 63 -7.07 -23.92 -27.03
C ILE A 63 -5.60 -23.51 -26.88
N ALA A 64 -4.99 -23.08 -27.99
CA ALA A 64 -3.61 -22.61 -28.02
C ALA A 64 -3.55 -21.16 -28.50
N VAL A 65 -2.72 -20.34 -27.84
CA VAL A 65 -2.43 -18.96 -28.26
C VAL A 65 -0.99 -18.87 -28.72
N SER A 66 -0.82 -18.31 -29.92
CA SER A 66 0.49 -18.03 -30.50
C SER A 66 0.81 -16.55 -30.31
N TYR A 67 2.01 -16.27 -29.80
CA TYR A 67 2.47 -14.91 -29.56
C TYR A 67 3.91 -14.70 -30.01
N ASP A 68 4.23 -13.49 -30.45
CA ASP A 68 5.60 -13.05 -30.71
C ASP A 68 6.10 -12.17 -29.57
N TYR A 69 7.32 -12.40 -29.11
CA TYR A 69 8.00 -11.64 -28.05
C TYR A 69 9.38 -11.16 -28.58
N PRO A 70 9.98 -10.05 -28.09
CA PRO A 70 11.16 -9.44 -28.70
C PRO A 70 12.41 -10.34 -28.85
N ILE A 71 12.44 -11.50 -28.19
CA ILE A 71 13.50 -12.50 -28.28
C ILE A 71 13.08 -13.84 -28.94
N GLY A 72 11.85 -13.95 -29.48
CA GLY A 72 11.41 -15.11 -30.28
C GLY A 72 9.88 -15.34 -30.32
N THR A 73 9.47 -16.33 -31.13
CA THR A 73 8.09 -16.85 -31.21
C THR A 73 7.81 -17.83 -30.06
N GLY A 74 6.72 -17.63 -29.32
CA GLY A 74 6.27 -18.53 -28.24
C GLY A 74 4.94 -19.20 -28.56
N TYR A 75 4.74 -20.41 -28.00
CA TYR A 75 3.46 -21.13 -28.04
C TYR A 75 3.09 -21.52 -26.62
N THR A 76 1.93 -21.07 -26.15
CA THR A 76 1.37 -21.51 -24.86
C THR A 76 0.05 -22.22 -25.12
N LEU A 77 0.00 -23.47 -24.66
CA LEU A 77 -1.25 -24.20 -24.50
C LEU A 77 -1.92 -23.64 -23.26
N ILE A 78 -3.11 -23.08 -23.42
CA ILE A 78 -3.79 -22.43 -22.29
C ILE A 78 -4.66 -23.48 -21.62
N GLY A 79 -5.57 -24.11 -22.36
CA GLY A 79 -6.51 -25.07 -21.79
C GLY A 79 -6.63 -26.37 -22.58
N ALA A 80 -6.99 -27.44 -21.87
CA ALA A 80 -7.45 -28.71 -22.41
C ALA A 80 -8.86 -28.99 -21.88
N MET A 81 -9.86 -29.14 -22.76
CA MET A 81 -11.25 -29.41 -22.40
C MET A 81 -11.61 -30.86 -22.72
N HIS A 82 -12.18 -31.56 -21.74
CA HIS A 82 -12.69 -32.90 -21.93
C HIS A 82 -14.18 -32.87 -22.37
N PRO A 83 -14.57 -33.55 -23.47
CA PRO A 83 -15.83 -33.33 -24.20
C PRO A 83 -17.17 -33.60 -23.50
N VAL A 84 -17.17 -33.99 -22.23
CA VAL A 84 -18.38 -34.42 -21.49
C VAL A 84 -18.62 -33.69 -20.17
N ALA A 85 -17.72 -32.81 -19.73
CA ALA A 85 -17.80 -32.21 -18.38
C ALA A 85 -18.10 -30.71 -18.35
N GLU A 86 -17.66 -29.94 -19.35
CA GLU A 86 -17.69 -28.48 -19.29
C GLU A 86 -18.46 -27.87 -20.45
N THR A 87 -19.48 -27.06 -20.14
CA THR A 87 -20.30 -26.32 -21.12
C THR A 87 -19.78 -24.91 -21.38
N SER A 88 -18.79 -24.46 -20.60
CA SER A 88 -18.15 -23.15 -20.69
C SER A 88 -16.76 -23.24 -20.06
N PHE A 89 -15.79 -22.55 -20.65
CA PHE A 89 -14.42 -22.48 -20.16
C PHE A 89 -13.95 -21.03 -20.18
N SER A 90 -13.18 -20.64 -19.15
CA SER A 90 -12.57 -19.32 -19.04
C SER A 90 -11.20 -19.48 -18.40
N GLU A 91 -10.17 -18.96 -19.05
CA GLU A 91 -8.80 -19.01 -18.53
C GLU A 91 -8.09 -17.69 -18.80
N VAL A 92 -7.25 -17.31 -17.84
CA VAL A 92 -6.49 -16.05 -17.82
C VAL A 92 -5.10 -16.33 -18.36
N LEU A 93 -4.75 -15.72 -19.49
CA LEU A 93 -3.40 -15.76 -20.03
C LEU A 93 -2.64 -14.47 -19.71
N SER A 94 -1.61 -14.60 -18.87
CA SER A 94 -0.65 -13.53 -18.61
C SER A 94 0.47 -13.57 -19.65
N LEU A 95 0.61 -12.51 -20.46
CA LEU A 95 1.66 -12.39 -21.46
C LEU A 95 2.74 -11.38 -21.05
N PRO A 96 4.01 -11.62 -21.41
CA PRO A 96 5.10 -10.70 -21.08
C PRO A 96 4.99 -9.38 -21.87
N VAL A 97 5.49 -8.30 -21.27
CA VAL A 97 5.41 -6.93 -21.82
C VAL A 97 6.03 -6.86 -23.22
N GLY A 98 5.25 -6.40 -24.21
CA GLY A 98 5.68 -6.34 -25.62
C GLY A 98 5.34 -7.58 -26.45
N ALA A 99 4.60 -8.55 -25.88
CA ALA A 99 4.05 -9.66 -26.63
C ALA A 99 2.90 -9.21 -27.55
N ALA A 100 2.89 -9.69 -28.79
CA ALA A 100 1.78 -9.50 -29.73
C ALA A 100 1.12 -10.85 -30.03
N ILE A 101 -0.19 -10.95 -29.79
CA ILE A 101 -0.99 -12.11 -30.22
C ILE A 101 -1.37 -11.91 -31.68
N TRP A 102 -1.10 -12.92 -32.50
CA TRP A 102 -1.44 -12.89 -33.92
C TRP A 102 -2.36 -14.06 -34.33
N ASP A 103 -2.42 -15.13 -33.52
CA ASP A 103 -3.31 -16.26 -33.76
C ASP A 103 -3.79 -16.94 -32.47
N ILE A 104 -5.07 -17.31 -32.45
CA ILE A 104 -5.70 -18.15 -31.43
C ILE A 104 -6.35 -19.31 -32.16
N SER A 105 -5.85 -20.52 -31.93
CA SER A 105 -6.28 -21.71 -32.65
C SER A 105 -6.99 -22.67 -31.72
N ILE A 106 -8.17 -23.12 -32.16
CA ILE A 106 -8.93 -24.19 -31.51
C ILE A 106 -8.69 -25.47 -32.33
N GLY A 107 -7.98 -26.42 -31.74
CA GLY A 107 -7.75 -27.72 -32.36
C GLY A 107 -9.00 -28.60 -32.24
N ALA A 108 -9.75 -28.75 -33.34
CA ALA A 108 -10.87 -29.70 -33.42
C ALA A 108 -10.59 -30.80 -34.46
N CYS A 109 -11.01 -32.03 -34.17
CA CYS A 109 -11.14 -33.06 -35.19
C CYS A 109 -12.24 -32.67 -36.18
N MET A 110 -11.98 -32.88 -37.47
CA MET A 110 -12.71 -32.24 -38.56
C MET A 110 -14.15 -32.74 -38.74
N LEU A 111 -15.16 -31.96 -38.32
CA LEU A 111 -16.37 -31.59 -39.11
C LEU A 111 -17.24 -30.61 -38.29
N GLU A 112 -17.57 -29.45 -38.88
CA GLU A 112 -18.55 -28.44 -38.45
C GLU A 112 -18.83 -28.28 -36.93
N ALA A 113 -17.87 -27.74 -36.18
CA ALA A 113 -18.19 -27.07 -34.92
C ALA A 113 -18.65 -25.64 -35.24
N SER A 114 -19.92 -25.31 -34.96
CA SER A 114 -20.39 -23.91 -34.93
C SER A 114 -20.22 -23.38 -33.52
N VAL A 115 -19.23 -22.52 -33.30
CA VAL A 115 -19.13 -21.71 -32.08
C VAL A 115 -20.11 -20.55 -32.25
N THR A 116 -21.16 -20.53 -31.43
CA THR A 116 -22.27 -19.59 -31.61
C THR A 116 -21.93 -18.19 -31.10
N GLU A 117 -21.16 -18.08 -30.02
CA GLU A 117 -20.72 -16.81 -29.43
C GLU A 117 -19.35 -17.02 -28.76
N THR A 118 -18.38 -16.16 -29.08
CA THR A 118 -17.09 -16.04 -28.38
C THR A 118 -16.94 -14.58 -28.01
N LEU A 119 -17.03 -14.24 -26.72
CA LEU A 119 -16.79 -12.90 -26.23
C LEU A 119 -15.30 -12.77 -25.87
N PHE A 120 -14.60 -11.89 -26.56
CA PHE A 120 -13.22 -11.52 -26.23
C PHE A 120 -13.25 -10.13 -25.60
N THR A 121 -12.97 -10.05 -24.30
CA THR A 121 -12.72 -8.78 -23.62
C THR A 121 -11.22 -8.62 -23.47
N ILE A 122 -10.64 -7.67 -24.21
CA ILE A 122 -9.30 -7.18 -23.92
C ILE A 122 -9.46 -6.18 -22.79
N ILE A 123 -9.16 -6.59 -21.57
CA ILE A 123 -9.10 -5.67 -20.44
C ILE A 123 -7.76 -4.96 -20.56
N SER A 124 -7.81 -3.65 -20.80
CA SER A 124 -6.60 -2.83 -20.88
C SER A 124 -6.06 -2.75 -19.45
N ALA A 125 -4.77 -3.06 -19.20
CA ALA A 125 -4.17 -2.82 -17.88
C ALA A 125 -4.11 -1.33 -17.48
N THR A 126 -4.54 -0.45 -18.40
CA THR A 126 -4.70 1.00 -18.25
C THR A 126 -6.17 1.44 -18.37
N GLY A 127 -7.11 0.49 -18.33
CA GLY A 127 -8.54 0.75 -18.47
C GLY A 127 -9.19 0.98 -17.12
N ASP A 128 -10.17 1.85 -17.11
CA ASP A 128 -11.17 2.01 -16.05
C ASP A 128 -12.50 1.78 -16.76
N SER A 129 -13.00 0.54 -16.65
CA SER A 129 -14.07 0.02 -17.50
C SER A 129 -15.45 0.58 -17.13
N ASP A 130 -15.65 1.02 -15.89
CA ASP A 130 -16.89 1.64 -15.44
C ASP A 130 -16.79 3.15 -15.18
N GLY A 131 -15.58 3.71 -15.25
CA GLY A 131 -15.31 5.14 -15.18
C GLY A 131 -15.34 5.71 -13.77
N ASP A 132 -15.14 4.90 -12.74
CA ASP A 132 -15.17 5.32 -11.33
C ASP A 132 -13.83 5.89 -10.81
N GLY A 133 -12.78 5.82 -11.63
CA GLY A 133 -11.42 6.28 -11.34
C GLY A 133 -10.49 5.17 -10.86
N ILE A 134 -10.96 3.97 -10.59
CA ILE A 134 -10.12 2.84 -10.18
C ILE A 134 -9.82 1.99 -11.41
N PHE A 135 -8.54 1.77 -11.70
CA PHE A 135 -8.18 1.02 -12.89
C PHE A 135 -8.46 -0.47 -12.71
N ASP A 136 -8.90 -1.15 -13.76
CA ASP A 136 -9.38 -2.53 -13.75
C ASP A 136 -8.40 -3.53 -13.09
N THR A 137 -7.10 -3.23 -13.10
CA THR A 137 -6.05 -4.07 -12.49
C THR A 137 -6.03 -4.03 -10.97
N VAL A 138 -6.56 -2.96 -10.38
CA VAL A 138 -6.65 -2.74 -8.94
C VAL A 138 -8.09 -2.55 -8.47
N ASP A 139 -9.08 -2.54 -9.35
CA ASP A 139 -10.49 -2.47 -8.99
C ASP A 139 -11.00 -3.84 -8.51
N VAL A 140 -11.67 -3.85 -7.35
CA VAL A 140 -12.30 -5.05 -6.81
C VAL A 140 -13.64 -5.36 -7.50
N GLN A 141 -14.21 -4.41 -8.22
CA GLN A 141 -15.42 -4.55 -9.04
C GLN A 141 -15.28 -3.88 -10.43
N PRO A 142 -14.39 -4.37 -11.33
CA PRO A 142 -13.99 -3.70 -12.59
C PRO A 142 -15.09 -3.31 -13.59
N PHE A 143 -16.34 -3.70 -13.36
CA PHE A 143 -17.46 -3.41 -14.27
C PHE A 143 -18.65 -2.79 -13.53
N THR A 144 -18.48 -2.40 -12.28
CA THR A 144 -19.53 -1.84 -11.44
C THR A 144 -18.92 -0.87 -10.44
N SER A 145 -19.25 0.40 -10.64
CA SER A 145 -18.67 1.50 -9.86
C SER A 145 -18.65 1.18 -8.38
N SER A 146 -17.44 1.21 -7.84
CA SER A 146 -17.11 0.94 -6.47
C SER A 146 -16.15 2.02 -5.96
N ALA A 147 -15.63 1.81 -4.76
CA ALA A 147 -14.62 2.70 -4.21
C ALA A 147 -13.42 1.93 -3.69
N ALA A 148 -13.45 0.60 -3.75
CA ALA A 148 -12.47 -0.27 -3.13
C ALA A 148 -11.43 -0.69 -4.16
N PHE A 149 -10.17 -0.71 -3.74
CA PHE A 149 -9.06 -1.11 -4.59
C PHE A 149 -8.14 -2.11 -3.90
N SER A 150 -7.45 -2.93 -4.69
CA SER A 150 -6.53 -3.97 -4.26
C SER A 150 -5.58 -4.38 -5.39
N ASP A 151 -4.27 -4.24 -5.18
CA ASP A 151 -3.24 -4.77 -6.10
C ASP A 151 -2.87 -6.25 -5.84
N VAL A 152 -3.56 -6.92 -4.91
CA VAL A 152 -3.25 -8.31 -4.52
C VAL A 152 -3.32 -9.28 -5.70
N SER A 153 -4.27 -9.09 -6.62
CA SER A 153 -4.35 -9.86 -7.87
C SER A 153 -3.18 -9.62 -8.81
N SER A 154 -2.50 -8.48 -8.67
CA SER A 154 -1.28 -8.09 -9.39
C SER A 154 0.01 -8.52 -8.64
N GLY A 155 -0.13 -9.26 -7.55
CA GLY A 155 0.98 -9.77 -6.73
C GLY A 155 1.50 -8.79 -5.68
N GLY A 156 0.78 -7.68 -5.44
CA GLY A 156 1.08 -6.73 -4.37
C GLY A 156 0.37 -7.06 -3.06
N SER A 157 0.37 -6.10 -2.15
CA SER A 157 -0.22 -6.17 -0.80
C SER A 157 -1.13 -4.99 -0.48
N THR A 158 -1.23 -4.03 -1.38
CA THR A 158 -1.86 -2.73 -1.18
C THR A 158 -3.35 -2.79 -1.43
N THR A 159 -4.10 -2.43 -0.40
CA THR A 159 -5.56 -2.41 -0.43
C THR A 159 -6.09 -1.12 0.19
N GLY A 160 -7.31 -0.74 -0.16
CA GLY A 160 -7.94 0.44 0.42
C GLY A 160 -9.25 0.81 -0.24
N SER A 161 -9.71 2.02 0.05
CA SER A 161 -10.88 2.60 -0.59
C SER A 161 -10.84 4.13 -0.65
N ILE A 162 -11.49 4.70 -1.67
CA ILE A 162 -11.81 6.13 -1.74
C ILE A 162 -12.99 6.37 -0.80
N THR A 163 -12.75 6.99 0.36
CA THR A 163 -13.78 7.19 1.38
C THR A 163 -14.61 8.46 1.15
N ASP A 164 -14.03 9.46 0.50
CA ASP A 164 -14.71 10.68 0.07
C ASP A 164 -13.97 11.23 -1.17
N PRO A 165 -14.56 11.29 -2.36
CA PRO A 165 -13.88 11.86 -3.54
C PRO A 165 -13.69 13.38 -3.44
N GLY A 166 -14.36 14.06 -2.51
CA GLY A 166 -14.30 15.52 -2.37
C GLY A 166 -14.73 16.22 -3.67
N ASP A 167 -13.99 17.26 -4.05
CA ASP A 167 -14.15 17.94 -5.34
C ASP A 167 -13.07 17.49 -6.35
N GLN A 168 -12.45 16.33 -6.16
CA GLN A 168 -11.33 15.86 -6.98
C GLN A 168 -11.78 14.78 -7.98
N ALA A 169 -11.12 14.74 -9.14
CA ALA A 169 -11.12 13.55 -9.98
C ALA A 169 -9.90 12.72 -9.61
N VAL A 170 -10.12 11.63 -8.87
CA VAL A 170 -9.05 10.74 -8.37
C VAL A 170 -8.92 9.54 -9.30
N THR A 171 -7.68 9.11 -9.55
CA THR A 171 -7.42 7.82 -10.16
C THR A 171 -6.53 6.95 -9.28
N ILE A 172 -6.83 5.65 -9.20
CA ILE A 172 -6.01 4.64 -8.54
C ILE A 172 -5.48 3.67 -9.58
N GLN A 173 -4.16 3.48 -9.61
CA GLN A 173 -3.48 2.63 -10.60
C GLN A 173 -2.49 1.69 -9.92
N ASP A 174 -2.34 0.48 -10.47
CA ASP A 174 -1.25 -0.42 -10.11
C ASP A 174 0.12 0.22 -10.36
N VAL A 175 1.04 0.05 -9.43
CA VAL A 175 2.47 0.26 -9.67
C VAL A 175 3.14 -1.08 -9.50
N ALA A 176 4.00 -1.43 -10.47
CA ALA A 176 4.64 -2.74 -10.52
C ALA A 176 5.15 -3.19 -9.14
N SER A 177 4.67 -4.36 -8.72
CA SER A 177 5.02 -4.99 -7.45
C SER A 177 6.54 -4.98 -7.22
N PRO A 178 7.01 -4.60 -6.02
CA PRO A 178 6.25 -4.44 -4.77
C PRO A 178 5.78 -3.00 -4.49
N SER A 179 5.70 -2.12 -5.48
CA SER A 179 5.58 -0.67 -5.24
C SER A 179 4.17 -0.19 -4.89
N GLY A 180 3.17 -1.06 -4.85
CA GLY A 180 1.83 -0.72 -4.37
C GLY A 180 0.94 -0.02 -5.40
N VAL A 181 0.08 0.90 -4.92
CA VAL A 181 -0.84 1.66 -5.79
C VAL A 181 -0.45 3.14 -5.88
N ARG A 182 -0.68 3.73 -7.04
CA ARG A 182 -0.54 5.15 -7.29
C ARG A 182 -1.90 5.82 -7.21
N ALA A 183 -2.04 6.74 -6.27
CA ALA A 183 -3.20 7.60 -6.16
C ALA A 183 -2.86 8.98 -6.75
N THR A 184 -3.70 9.45 -7.68
CA THR A 184 -3.49 10.73 -8.37
C THR A 184 -4.78 11.54 -8.34
N ALA A 185 -4.71 12.81 -7.96
CA ALA A 185 -5.81 13.76 -8.11
C ALA A 185 -5.53 14.69 -9.29
N ALA A 186 -6.48 14.82 -10.22
CA ALA A 186 -6.31 15.68 -11.38
C ALA A 186 -6.03 17.15 -11.00
N ALA A 187 -5.17 17.83 -11.75
CA ALA A 187 -4.79 19.23 -11.50
C ALA A 187 -5.96 20.23 -11.58
N GLY A 188 -7.07 19.84 -12.22
CA GLY A 188 -8.29 20.65 -12.36
C GLY A 188 -9.34 20.46 -11.26
N GLY A 189 -9.02 19.73 -10.18
CA GLY A 189 -9.95 19.50 -9.07
C GLY A 189 -10.32 20.78 -8.29
N GLY A 190 -11.41 20.71 -7.52
CA GLY A 190 -11.95 21.81 -6.73
C GLY A 190 -11.28 21.98 -5.36
N SER A 191 -12.00 22.59 -4.43
CA SER A 191 -11.46 23.04 -3.14
C SER A 191 -11.41 21.97 -2.05
N LYS A 192 -12.33 21.01 -2.08
CA LYS A 192 -12.37 19.92 -1.10
C LYS A 192 -11.43 18.79 -1.52
N PRO A 193 -10.48 18.38 -0.66
CA PRO A 193 -9.61 17.25 -0.96
C PRO A 193 -10.40 15.94 -1.01
N ALA A 194 -9.93 14.98 -1.80
CA ALA A 194 -10.36 13.60 -1.69
C ALA A 194 -9.70 12.93 -0.49
N LYS A 195 -10.36 11.92 0.08
CA LYS A 195 -9.89 11.11 1.18
C LYS A 195 -9.82 9.66 0.76
N ILE A 196 -8.67 9.04 0.97
CA ILE A 196 -8.43 7.62 0.71
C ILE A 196 -8.05 6.97 2.02
N SER A 197 -8.63 5.82 2.34
CA SER A 197 -8.16 4.95 3.41
C SER A 197 -7.40 3.78 2.79
N ALA A 198 -6.19 3.50 3.27
CA ALA A 198 -5.34 2.44 2.72
C ALA A 198 -4.75 1.56 3.82
N CYS A 199 -4.22 0.40 3.42
CA CYS A 199 -3.52 -0.55 4.28
C CYS A 199 -4.37 -1.01 5.47
N ALA A 200 -5.55 -1.56 5.16
CA ALA A 200 -6.54 -2.00 6.15
C ALA A 200 -6.95 -0.91 7.17
N GLY A 201 -6.84 0.36 6.80
CA GLY A 201 -7.21 1.49 7.65
C GLY A 201 -6.05 2.09 8.45
N ALA A 202 -4.83 1.59 8.31
CA ALA A 202 -3.65 2.12 8.99
C ALA A 202 -3.27 3.55 8.54
N THR A 203 -3.77 4.01 7.39
CA THR A 203 -3.61 5.41 6.96
C THR A 203 -4.83 5.99 6.25
N ASN A 204 -5.05 7.29 6.45
CA ASN A 204 -5.90 8.12 5.62
C ASN A 204 -5.05 9.18 4.89
N VAL A 205 -5.34 9.40 3.62
CA VAL A 205 -4.61 10.31 2.73
C VAL A 205 -5.55 11.37 2.19
N ASN A 206 -5.18 12.65 2.34
CA ASN A 206 -5.93 13.76 1.76
C ASN A 206 -5.26 14.24 0.45
N LEU A 207 -5.89 13.97 -0.69
CA LEU A 207 -5.40 14.42 -2.00
C LEU A 207 -6.09 15.72 -2.44
N ARG A 208 -5.31 16.77 -2.67
CA ARG A 208 -5.74 18.02 -3.33
C ARG A 208 -5.44 17.97 -4.82
N ALA A 209 -5.99 18.92 -5.56
CA ALA A 209 -5.81 19.01 -7.02
C ALA A 209 -4.33 19.00 -7.41
N GLY A 210 -3.94 18.06 -8.26
CA GLY A 210 -2.57 17.89 -8.74
C GLY A 210 -1.67 17.04 -7.84
N ASN A 211 -2.14 16.60 -6.66
CA ASN A 211 -1.38 15.70 -5.82
C ASN A 211 -1.25 14.31 -6.41
N GLN A 212 -0.13 13.66 -6.15
CA GLN A 212 0.18 12.31 -6.57
C GLN A 212 1.08 11.62 -5.54
N THR A 213 0.70 10.43 -5.11
CA THR A 213 1.47 9.60 -4.17
C THR A 213 1.44 8.15 -4.62
N VAL A 214 2.48 7.41 -4.27
CA VAL A 214 2.47 5.94 -4.28
C VAL A 214 2.35 5.46 -2.85
N ILE A 215 1.49 4.46 -2.62
CA ILE A 215 1.23 3.87 -1.31
C ILE A 215 1.50 2.37 -1.42
N THR A 216 2.32 1.85 -0.51
CA THR A 216 2.58 0.41 -0.36
C THR A 216 2.12 -0.05 1.02
N CYS A 217 1.50 -1.23 1.10
CA CYS A 217 1.06 -1.81 2.37
C CYS A 217 1.92 -3.00 2.85
N GLY A 218 1.84 -3.29 4.14
CA GLY A 218 2.78 -4.14 4.89
C GLY A 218 3.16 -3.36 6.15
N SER A 219 4.09 -2.44 6.00
CA SER A 219 4.05 -1.14 6.65
C SER A 219 3.33 -0.15 5.72
N VAL A 220 2.91 1.02 6.20
CA VAL A 220 2.43 2.10 5.32
C VAL A 220 3.66 2.82 4.79
N THR A 221 3.99 2.68 3.50
CA THR A 221 5.02 3.52 2.86
C THR A 221 4.37 4.47 1.88
N ALA A 222 4.62 5.76 2.04
CA ALA A 222 4.09 6.83 1.19
C ALA A 222 5.22 7.57 0.48
N GLU A 223 5.30 7.44 -0.84
CA GLU A 223 6.26 8.17 -1.70
C GLU A 223 5.52 9.31 -2.43
N ILE A 224 5.95 10.56 -2.19
CA ILE A 224 5.24 11.74 -2.71
C ILE A 224 5.83 12.17 -4.06
N ILE A 225 5.11 11.85 -5.14
CA ILE A 225 5.48 12.25 -6.50
C ILE A 225 5.11 13.73 -6.77
N SER A 226 3.97 14.17 -6.24
CA SER A 226 3.55 15.57 -6.30
C SER A 226 2.73 15.94 -5.07
N GLY A 227 3.17 16.96 -4.35
CA GLY A 227 2.64 17.34 -3.04
C GLY A 227 2.85 18.83 -2.75
N PRO A 228 2.61 19.26 -1.50
CA PRO A 228 2.45 18.45 -0.28
C PRO A 228 1.17 17.62 -0.20
N ILE A 229 1.22 16.53 0.57
CA ILE A 229 0.06 15.66 0.87
C ILE A 229 -0.05 15.45 2.39
N GLU A 230 -1.26 15.61 2.93
CA GLU A 230 -1.55 15.36 4.35
C GLU A 230 -1.95 13.89 4.57
N PHE A 231 -1.32 13.25 5.54
CA PHE A 231 -1.58 11.89 5.99
C PHE A 231 -2.06 11.88 7.43
N THR A 232 -2.94 10.94 7.76
CA THR A 232 -3.24 10.49 9.12
C THR A 232 -2.84 9.03 9.23
N PHE A 233 -2.11 8.67 10.27
CA PHE A 233 -1.63 7.32 10.55
C PHE A 233 -2.29 6.83 11.84
N PHE A 234 -2.69 5.56 11.85
CA PHE A 234 -3.35 4.90 12.96
C PHE A 234 -2.49 3.72 13.39
N ALA A 235 -1.96 3.77 14.61
CA ALA A 235 -1.26 2.66 15.22
C ALA A 235 -2.25 1.65 15.81
N ASP A 236 -1.79 0.42 16.04
CA ASP A 236 -2.61 -0.68 16.54
C ASP A 236 -3.04 -0.48 18.02
N ASP A 237 -2.29 0.32 18.78
CA ASP A 237 -2.62 0.78 20.14
C ASP A 237 -3.73 1.86 20.16
N GLY A 238 -4.15 2.35 18.99
CA GLY A 238 -5.14 3.42 18.83
C GLY A 238 -4.55 4.83 18.78
N SER A 239 -3.23 4.99 18.91
CA SER A 239 -2.54 6.25 18.77
C SER A 239 -2.69 6.80 17.35
N VAL A 240 -2.80 8.12 17.24
CA VAL A 240 -3.01 8.82 15.95
C VAL A 240 -1.90 9.82 15.72
N ALA A 241 -1.26 9.73 14.56
CA ALA A 241 -0.31 10.71 14.09
C ALA A 241 -0.80 11.37 12.80
N THR A 242 -0.37 12.59 12.54
CA THR A 242 -0.56 13.25 11.25
C THR A 242 0.77 13.73 10.69
N SER A 243 0.90 13.83 9.38
CA SER A 243 2.09 14.39 8.75
C SER A 243 1.71 15.05 7.43
N GLN A 244 2.36 16.17 7.11
CA GLN A 244 2.33 16.73 5.77
C GLN A 244 3.66 16.38 5.10
N VAL A 245 3.62 15.49 4.11
CA VAL A 245 4.82 15.00 3.43
C VAL A 245 4.97 15.74 2.10
N ASP A 246 6.13 16.39 1.93
CA ASP A 246 6.46 17.19 0.76
C ASP A 246 6.91 16.34 -0.44
N THR A 247 6.88 16.94 -1.63
CA THR A 247 7.29 16.28 -2.87
C THR A 247 8.72 15.77 -2.80
N GLY A 248 8.94 14.52 -3.21
CA GLY A 248 10.25 13.86 -3.22
C GLY A 248 10.62 13.19 -1.90
N ASN A 249 9.90 13.46 -0.80
CA ASN A 249 10.06 12.70 0.44
C ASN A 249 9.25 11.40 0.39
N THR A 250 9.75 10.42 1.13
CA THR A 250 9.07 9.18 1.48
C THR A 250 8.92 9.10 3.00
N LEU A 251 7.79 8.58 3.48
CA LEU A 251 7.58 8.28 4.89
C LEU A 251 7.07 6.86 5.03
N THR A 252 7.74 6.06 5.86
CA THR A 252 7.27 4.73 6.24
C THR A 252 6.76 4.75 7.68
N PHE A 253 5.59 4.17 7.90
CA PHE A 253 4.95 3.99 9.20
C PHE A 253 4.65 2.51 9.44
N GLU A 254 5.16 1.96 10.52
CA GLU A 254 4.86 0.61 11.01
C GLU A 254 3.76 0.69 12.07
N PRO A 255 2.51 0.29 11.76
CA PRO A 255 1.36 0.50 12.65
C PRO A 255 1.46 -0.25 13.97
N VAL A 256 2.07 -1.43 13.94
CA VAL A 256 2.21 -2.25 15.14
C VAL A 256 3.13 -1.53 16.13
N MET A 257 4.32 -1.08 15.69
CA MET A 257 5.34 -0.48 16.57
C MET A 257 5.18 1.03 16.74
N ALA A 258 4.12 1.62 16.18
CA ALA A 258 3.93 3.07 16.03
C ALA A 258 5.20 3.81 15.50
N THR A 259 6.00 3.15 14.66
CA THR A 259 7.34 3.62 14.30
C THR A 259 7.32 4.32 12.94
N PHE A 260 7.94 5.49 12.87
CA PHE A 260 8.14 6.26 11.65
C PHE A 260 9.58 6.14 11.17
N THR A 261 9.79 6.06 9.86
CA THR A 261 11.12 6.06 9.25
C THR A 261 11.14 6.98 8.04
N ALA A 262 12.08 7.91 8.02
CA ALA A 262 12.42 8.73 6.87
C ALA A 262 13.62 8.10 6.15
N PRO A 263 13.49 7.62 4.91
CA PRO A 263 14.63 7.10 4.15
C PRO A 263 15.76 8.12 4.01
N ALA A 264 17.01 7.64 3.93
CA ALA A 264 18.20 8.48 3.86
C ALA A 264 18.32 9.29 2.56
N ASP A 265 17.54 8.94 1.53
CA ASP A 265 17.43 9.63 0.26
C ASP A 265 16.34 10.71 0.24
N ASN A 266 15.61 10.92 1.34
CA ASN A 266 14.74 12.07 1.48
C ASN A 266 15.52 13.38 1.29
N PRO A 267 15.06 14.31 0.43
CA PRO A 267 15.73 15.59 0.24
C PRO A 267 15.67 16.52 1.45
N GLU A 268 14.61 16.43 2.26
CA GLU A 268 14.35 17.31 3.40
C GLU A 268 13.76 16.51 4.57
N PRO A 269 13.85 17.02 5.82
CA PRO A 269 13.20 16.40 6.97
C PRO A 269 11.68 16.28 6.80
N VAL A 270 11.07 15.31 7.48
CA VAL A 270 9.61 15.13 7.53
C VAL A 270 9.10 15.48 8.92
N ILE A 271 8.03 16.28 8.99
CA ILE A 271 7.40 16.64 10.27
C ILE A 271 6.23 15.69 10.56
N ILE A 272 6.27 15.06 11.73
CA ILE A 272 5.21 14.20 12.26
C ILE A 272 4.56 14.93 13.42
N VAL A 273 3.23 14.86 13.53
CA VAL A 273 2.46 15.48 14.61
C VAL A 273 1.70 14.42 15.38
N ILE A 274 2.04 14.25 16.65
CA ILE A 274 1.39 13.31 17.59
C ILE A 274 0.87 14.15 18.76
N ASP A 275 -0.42 14.01 19.09
CA ASP A 275 -1.08 14.78 20.15
C ASP A 275 -0.87 16.30 20.08
N GLY A 276 -0.73 16.83 18.85
CA GLY A 276 -0.52 18.25 18.58
C GLY A 276 0.93 18.74 18.76
N ARG A 277 1.89 17.85 19.05
CA ARG A 277 3.32 18.14 19.12
C ARG A 277 4.00 17.73 17.82
N GLU A 278 4.89 18.59 17.31
CA GLU A 278 5.66 18.36 16.09
C GLU A 278 7.00 17.68 16.41
N TYR A 279 7.33 16.67 15.63
CA TYR A 279 8.58 15.91 15.67
C TYR A 279 9.22 15.99 14.28
N SER A 280 10.46 16.46 14.22
CA SER A 280 11.22 16.54 12.97
C SER A 280 12.03 15.27 12.79
N LEU A 281 11.84 14.58 11.67
CA LEU A 281 12.56 13.37 11.32
C LEU A 281 13.52 13.66 10.18
N ASP A 282 14.83 13.67 10.45
CA ASP A 282 15.84 13.92 9.43
C ASP A 282 15.98 12.71 8.46
N PRO A 283 16.49 12.90 7.24
CA PRO A 283 16.73 11.79 6.32
C PRO A 283 17.62 10.69 6.94
N GLY A 284 17.13 9.46 6.93
CA GLY A 284 17.81 8.29 7.46
C GLY A 284 17.49 8.00 8.94
N GLU A 285 16.61 8.78 9.56
CA GLU A 285 16.19 8.58 10.94
C GLU A 285 14.94 7.71 11.05
N THR A 286 14.88 7.00 12.18
CA THR A 286 13.72 6.26 12.65
C THR A 286 13.29 6.86 13.98
N PHE A 287 12.00 7.10 14.15
CA PHE A 287 11.41 7.71 15.33
C PHE A 287 10.26 6.87 15.86
N MET A 288 10.25 6.64 17.17
CA MET A 288 9.24 5.87 17.87
C MET A 288 8.78 6.67 19.10
N PRO A 289 7.51 7.10 19.16
CA PRO A 289 6.97 7.75 20.34
C PRO A 289 6.90 6.73 21.49
N ILE A 290 7.15 7.17 22.72
CA ILE A 290 7.06 6.33 23.92
C ILE A 290 6.20 7.01 24.99
N LEU A 291 5.50 6.22 25.78
CA LEU A 291 4.75 6.72 26.93
C LEU A 291 5.67 6.78 28.15
N ILE A 292 5.59 7.89 28.88
CA ILE A 292 6.35 8.08 30.11
C ILE A 292 5.44 8.60 31.22
N ASP A 293 5.83 8.31 32.46
CA ASP A 293 5.21 8.87 33.66
C ASP A 293 6.30 9.41 34.60
N VAL A 294 6.25 10.71 34.87
CA VAL A 294 7.23 11.43 35.68
C VAL A 294 6.75 11.45 37.13
N LYS A 295 7.39 10.65 37.96
CA LYS A 295 6.97 10.31 39.33
C LYS A 295 5.72 9.42 39.34
N PRO A 296 5.85 8.17 38.90
CA PRO A 296 4.71 7.24 38.83
C PRO A 296 3.99 6.96 40.16
N ASP A 297 4.60 7.29 41.31
CA ASP A 297 3.98 7.17 42.63
C ASP A 297 3.17 8.43 43.07
N ASP A 298 3.07 9.47 42.22
CA ASP A 298 2.50 10.78 42.56
C ASP A 298 1.68 11.34 41.40
N ASP A 299 0.35 11.13 41.39
CA ASP A 299 -0.59 11.64 40.36
C ASP A 299 -0.49 13.14 40.00
N SER A 300 0.19 13.94 40.83
CA SER A 300 0.38 15.36 40.61
C SER A 300 1.69 15.72 39.92
N ASN A 301 2.57 14.74 39.70
CA ASN A 301 3.89 14.86 39.09
C ASN A 301 4.64 16.10 39.62
N THR A 302 4.58 16.31 40.94
CA THR A 302 5.02 17.57 41.56
C THR A 302 6.54 17.61 41.69
N VAL A 303 7.22 18.45 40.90
CA VAL A 303 8.69 18.57 40.91
C VAL A 303 9.11 19.87 41.60
N ASN A 304 9.99 19.76 42.60
CA ASN A 304 10.68 20.92 43.19
C ASN A 304 12.05 21.09 42.55
N LEU A 305 12.22 22.13 41.73
CA LEU A 305 13.46 22.42 41.01
C LEU A 305 14.60 22.91 41.91
N GLY A 306 14.29 23.45 43.10
CA GLY A 306 15.27 23.90 44.09
C GLY A 306 15.76 22.79 45.03
N ALA A 307 15.06 21.66 45.09
CA ALA A 307 15.42 20.53 45.91
C ALA A 307 16.59 19.74 45.29
N GLN A 308 17.56 19.34 46.12
CA GLN A 308 18.55 18.35 45.72
C GLN A 308 17.92 16.96 45.79
N GLY A 309 17.74 16.31 44.65
CA GLY A 309 17.08 15.02 44.59
C GLY A 309 17.24 14.32 43.25
N VAL A 310 16.42 13.29 43.07
CA VAL A 310 16.25 12.59 41.80
C VAL A 310 14.79 12.65 41.39
N ILE A 311 14.55 12.66 40.09
CA ILE A 311 13.23 12.56 39.49
C ILE A 311 13.12 11.14 38.92
N PRO A 312 12.31 10.26 39.54
CA PRO A 312 11.98 8.98 38.94
C PRO A 312 11.10 9.19 37.71
N VAL A 313 11.36 8.47 36.64
CA VAL A 313 10.55 8.45 35.42
C VAL A 313 10.36 7.01 35.00
N ALA A 314 9.11 6.60 34.84
CA ALA A 314 8.74 5.36 34.19
C ALA A 314 8.69 5.58 32.68
N VAL A 315 9.26 4.65 31.92
CA VAL A 315 8.91 4.46 30.51
C VAL A 315 8.04 3.22 30.46
N LEU A 316 6.80 3.38 30.03
CA LEU A 316 5.80 2.32 30.08
C LEU A 316 5.99 1.38 28.89
N THR A 317 5.96 0.08 29.15
CA THR A 317 5.76 -0.92 28.10
C THR A 317 4.26 -0.87 27.75
N GLU A 318 3.93 -0.82 26.45
CA GLU A 318 2.54 -0.75 26.03
C GLU A 318 2.41 -1.34 24.62
N GLY A 319 1.33 -2.10 24.41
CA GLY A 319 1.08 -2.82 23.17
C GLY A 319 2.25 -3.74 22.80
N ILE A 320 3.08 -3.30 21.87
CA ILE A 320 4.26 -4.06 21.43
C ILE A 320 5.59 -3.29 21.61
N PHE A 321 5.55 -2.10 22.19
CA PHE A 321 6.76 -1.42 22.63
C PHE A 321 7.27 -2.08 23.90
N ASP A 322 8.52 -2.55 23.90
CA ASP A 322 9.21 -3.13 25.06
C ASP A 322 10.21 -2.12 25.62
N ALA A 323 9.94 -1.58 26.81
CA ALA A 323 10.82 -0.63 27.47
C ALA A 323 12.22 -1.21 27.79
N ALA A 324 12.35 -2.54 27.84
CA ALA A 324 13.64 -3.22 27.99
C ALA A 324 14.55 -3.09 26.74
N HIS A 325 13.99 -2.71 25.60
CA HIS A 325 14.72 -2.52 24.34
C HIS A 325 15.30 -1.11 24.16
N LEU A 326 15.22 -0.28 25.19
CA LEU A 326 15.88 1.03 25.21
C LEU A 326 17.38 0.92 25.50
N ASP A 327 18.19 1.69 24.77
CA ASP A 327 19.58 1.95 25.13
C ASP A 327 19.60 2.97 26.28
N VAL A 328 19.33 2.49 27.49
CA VAL A 328 19.10 3.32 28.69
C VAL A 328 20.18 4.40 28.90
N PRO A 329 21.49 4.14 28.75
CA PRO A 329 22.53 5.18 28.83
C PRO A 329 22.36 6.40 27.91
N THR A 330 21.58 6.28 26.84
CA THR A 330 21.29 7.39 25.91
C THR A 330 20.15 8.27 26.38
N LEU A 331 19.36 7.83 27.36
CA LEU A 331 18.19 8.56 27.81
C LEU A 331 18.58 9.89 28.46
N THR A 332 17.85 10.94 28.09
CA THR A 332 17.93 12.26 28.70
C THR A 332 16.54 12.78 29.02
N LEU A 333 16.40 13.51 30.13
CA LEU A 333 15.17 14.24 30.48
C LEU A 333 15.49 15.73 30.40
N GLU A 334 14.91 16.42 29.42
CA GLU A 334 15.23 17.81 29.10
C GLU A 334 16.75 18.05 28.97
N GLY A 335 17.42 17.12 28.26
CA GLY A 335 18.87 17.12 28.06
C GLY A 335 19.72 16.69 29.27
N ILE A 336 19.11 16.37 30.42
CA ILE A 336 19.82 15.82 31.58
C ILE A 336 19.96 14.31 31.40
N ALA A 337 21.20 13.82 31.31
CA ALA A 337 21.48 12.39 31.17
C ALA A 337 20.95 11.56 32.35
N VAL A 338 20.50 10.34 32.04
CA VAL A 338 20.05 9.36 33.03
C VAL A 338 21.14 9.06 34.06
N LYS A 339 20.72 8.86 35.31
CA LYS A 339 21.61 8.60 36.43
C LYS A 339 21.80 7.10 36.62
N ALA A 340 23.05 6.66 36.72
CA ALA A 340 23.35 5.30 37.16
C ALA A 340 23.00 5.08 38.65
N ASN A 341 22.42 3.91 38.94
CA ASN A 341 22.09 3.40 40.26
C ASN A 341 23.37 3.03 41.04
N GLY A 342 23.95 4.01 41.72
CA GLY A 342 25.11 3.82 42.57
C GLY A 342 26.39 3.50 41.78
N LYS A 343 27.16 2.50 42.23
CA LYS A 343 28.44 2.11 41.60
C LYS A 343 28.32 0.91 40.65
N SER A 344 27.11 0.36 40.46
CA SER A 344 26.91 -0.84 39.64
C SER A 344 27.00 -0.55 38.13
N GLY A 345 26.75 0.69 37.71
CA GLY A 345 26.62 1.05 36.30
C GLY A 345 25.27 0.70 35.69
N ASN A 346 24.29 0.22 36.47
CA ASN A 346 22.91 0.03 36.00
C ASN A 346 22.20 1.39 35.96
N TYR A 347 21.37 1.65 34.95
CA TYR A 347 20.69 2.94 34.78
C TYR A 347 19.20 2.95 35.16
N GLY A 348 18.59 1.78 35.34
CA GLY A 348 17.19 1.64 35.71
C GLY A 348 16.87 0.24 36.22
N ASP A 349 15.62 0.04 36.61
CA ASP A 349 15.03 -1.23 37.01
C ASP A 349 13.82 -1.54 36.14
N LEU A 350 13.65 -2.80 35.72
CA LEU A 350 12.42 -3.26 35.06
C LEU A 350 11.43 -3.77 36.12
N LYS A 351 10.24 -3.16 36.18
CA LYS A 351 9.16 -3.49 37.12
C LYS A 351 7.82 -3.13 36.52
N ASP A 352 6.78 -3.86 36.89
CA ASP A 352 5.38 -3.51 36.64
C ASP A 352 5.02 -2.26 37.50
N ILE A 353 4.91 -1.09 36.88
CA ILE A 353 4.70 0.20 37.55
C ILE A 353 3.22 0.56 37.56
N ASP A 354 2.49 0.31 36.47
CA ASP A 354 1.08 0.69 36.34
C ASP A 354 0.09 -0.45 36.67
N GLY A 355 0.58 -1.68 36.86
CA GLY A 355 -0.20 -2.84 37.31
C GLY A 355 -0.87 -3.61 36.19
N ASP A 356 -0.46 -3.42 34.93
CA ASP A 356 -1.03 -4.09 33.77
C ASP A 356 -0.48 -5.52 33.54
N GLY A 357 0.65 -5.83 34.18
CA GLY A 357 1.31 -7.13 34.20
C GLY A 357 2.48 -7.29 33.23
N ASP A 358 2.85 -6.25 32.49
CA ASP A 358 4.13 -6.19 31.78
C ASP A 358 5.22 -5.50 32.64
N LEU A 359 6.41 -5.29 32.10
CA LEU A 359 7.53 -4.69 32.86
C LEU A 359 7.93 -3.37 32.22
N ASP A 360 7.79 -2.30 32.99
CA ASP A 360 8.20 -0.95 32.64
C ASP A 360 9.63 -0.65 33.04
N LEU A 361 10.22 0.36 32.41
CA LEU A 361 11.55 0.86 32.76
C LEU A 361 11.47 2.04 33.72
N LEU A 362 11.86 1.82 34.99
CA LEU A 362 12.03 2.91 35.96
C LEU A 362 13.47 3.43 35.94
N VAL A 363 13.65 4.68 35.53
CA VAL A 363 14.93 5.39 35.50
C VAL A 363 14.91 6.64 36.39
N HIS A 364 16.09 7.19 36.68
CA HIS A 364 16.22 8.35 37.55
C HIS A 364 17.05 9.46 36.90
N PHE A 365 16.59 10.69 37.02
CA PHE A 365 17.28 11.88 36.54
C PHE A 365 17.63 12.83 37.69
N ALA A 366 18.60 13.71 37.51
CA ALA A 366 18.88 14.75 38.51
C ALA A 366 17.78 15.82 38.49
N SER A 367 17.41 16.35 39.66
CA SER A 367 16.35 17.35 39.80
C SER A 367 16.67 18.74 39.22
N GLY A 368 17.88 18.96 38.72
CA GLY A 368 18.34 20.23 38.15
C GLY A 368 17.84 20.50 36.74
N LEU A 369 16.54 20.30 36.47
CA LEU A 369 15.95 20.57 35.15
C LEU A 369 15.97 22.09 34.89
N GLY A 370 16.56 22.48 33.77
CA GLY A 370 16.63 23.87 33.32
C GLY A 370 15.37 24.28 32.58
N LEU A 371 14.22 24.30 33.24
CA LEU A 371 12.94 24.58 32.59
C LEU A 371 12.69 26.10 32.42
N PRO A 372 12.29 26.57 31.22
CA PRO A 372 11.72 27.88 31.00
C PRO A 372 10.57 28.20 31.95
N ALA A 373 10.43 29.47 32.33
CA ALA A 373 9.36 29.92 33.21
C ALA A 373 7.98 29.61 32.58
N GLY A 374 7.17 28.81 33.27
CA GLY A 374 5.83 28.43 32.83
C GLY A 374 5.74 27.12 32.06
N GLN A 375 6.88 26.48 31.72
CA GLN A 375 6.85 25.13 31.15
C GLN A 375 6.40 24.13 32.22
N GLN A 376 5.44 23.27 31.86
CA GLN A 376 4.87 22.22 32.72
C GLN A 376 4.88 20.85 32.03
N THR A 377 5.61 20.73 30.94
CA THR A 377 5.80 19.46 30.22
C THR A 377 7.29 19.20 30.17
N VAL A 378 7.69 17.96 30.42
CA VAL A 378 9.07 17.51 30.25
C VAL A 378 9.13 16.45 29.17
N THR A 379 10.26 16.44 28.47
CA THR A 379 10.54 15.55 27.35
C THR A 379 11.65 14.60 27.74
N LEU A 380 11.40 13.31 27.59
CA LEU A 380 12.40 12.26 27.66
C LEU A 380 12.79 11.89 26.23
N GLU A 381 14.07 11.95 25.91
CA GLU A 381 14.64 11.58 24.61
C GLU A 381 15.65 10.46 24.79
N GLY A 382 15.83 9.62 23.77
CA GLY A 382 16.88 8.61 23.78
C GLY A 382 16.88 7.75 22.54
N LYS A 383 17.44 6.54 22.66
CA LYS A 383 17.51 5.56 21.58
C LYS A 383 17.07 4.18 22.00
N THR A 384 16.55 3.40 21.06
CA THR A 384 16.44 1.95 21.16
C THR A 384 17.81 1.28 20.98
N LEU A 385 17.94 0.02 21.36
CA LEU A 385 19.16 -0.77 21.16
C LEU A 385 19.53 -0.93 19.67
N ASP A 386 18.54 -0.80 18.77
CA ASP A 386 18.75 -0.81 17.32
C ASP A 386 19.08 0.59 16.75
N GLY A 387 19.12 1.61 17.60
CA GLY A 387 19.56 2.96 17.27
C GLY A 387 18.46 3.93 16.84
N GLY A 388 17.20 3.50 16.81
CA GLY A 388 16.05 4.37 16.53
C GLY A 388 15.84 5.38 17.65
N SER A 389 15.50 6.62 17.31
CA SER A 389 15.23 7.68 18.29
C SER A 389 13.88 7.44 18.95
N VAL A 390 13.82 7.68 20.26
CA VAL A 390 12.58 7.66 21.04
C VAL A 390 12.35 9.00 21.72
N GLU A 391 11.08 9.39 21.82
CA GLU A 391 10.68 10.56 22.59
C GLU A 391 9.36 10.30 23.32
N GLY A 392 9.31 10.66 24.59
CA GLY A 392 8.11 10.63 25.41
C GLY A 392 7.95 11.92 26.19
N THR A 393 6.72 12.27 26.53
CA THR A 393 6.42 13.51 27.25
C THR A 393 5.41 13.29 28.35
N ASP A 394 5.56 14.04 29.43
CA ASP A 394 4.60 14.04 30.51
C ASP A 394 4.51 15.42 31.18
N TYR A 395 3.36 15.68 31.81
CA TYR A 395 3.08 16.90 32.54
C TYR A 395 3.64 16.84 33.95
N ILE A 396 4.22 17.94 34.40
CA ILE A 396 4.72 18.12 35.76
C ILE A 396 4.15 19.37 36.39
N ARG A 397 3.98 19.35 37.71
CA ARG A 397 3.66 20.53 38.50
C ARG A 397 4.90 21.07 39.18
N ILE A 398 5.36 22.25 38.77
CA ILE A 398 6.52 22.89 39.42
C ILE A 398 6.08 23.57 40.72
N VAL A 399 6.78 23.27 41.81
CA VAL A 399 6.66 23.98 43.09
C VAL A 399 7.99 24.61 43.52
N PRO A 400 7.97 25.77 44.21
CA PRO A 400 9.18 26.45 44.69
C PRO A 400 10.02 25.66 45.68
#